data_AF-A0AB33ILS3-F1
#
_entry.id   AF-A0AB33ILS3-F1
#
_cell.length_a   1.000
_cell.length_b   1.000
_cell.length_c   1.000
_cell.angle_alpha   90.00
_cell.angle_beta   90.00
_cell.angle_gamma   90.00
#
_symmetry.space_group_name_H-M   'P 1'
#
loop_
_entity.id
_entity.type
_entity.pdbx_description
1 polymer ?
#
loop_
_entity_poly.entity_id
_entity_poly.type
_entity_poly.pdbx_seq_one_letter_code
_entity_poly.pdbx_strand_id
1 'polypeptide(L)'
;MRCAFPYMFGAWFSVNNKDFLEEFKKGTWKWICISIFLVLACLWVWYHNNYSFVLDKIKDLSLIVTFFLLVEMGVARKKIRVSRLLAEVSFFVFVFHMFIIHIPLKLWVKVLPVNGWTASFCLILIPVLVSYVSVSFYMIGKKVFPKQMDILMGSRK
;
A
#
# COMPACT_ATOMS: atom_id res chain seq x y z
N MET A 1 -9.71 -14.45 1.93
CA MET A 1 -9.94 -13.64 0.71
C MET A 1 -9.63 -12.15 0.95
N ARG A 2 -8.43 -11.78 1.43
CA ARG A 2 -8.10 -10.37 1.76
C ARG A 2 -7.35 -9.62 0.66
N CYS A 3 -6.82 -10.33 -0.34
CA CYS A 3 -6.04 -9.75 -1.45
C CYS A 3 -6.81 -9.71 -2.79
N ALA A 4 -8.05 -10.21 -2.82
CA ALA A 4 -8.81 -10.33 -4.06
C ALA A 4 -9.25 -8.97 -4.60
N PHE A 5 -9.60 -8.01 -3.73
CA PHE A 5 -10.11 -6.71 -4.17
C PHE A 5 -9.07 -5.89 -4.97
N PRO A 6 -7.84 -5.62 -4.48
CA PRO A 6 -6.84 -4.89 -5.27
C PRO A 6 -6.47 -5.63 -6.56
N TYR A 7 -6.44 -6.96 -6.52
CA TYR A 7 -6.14 -7.80 -7.68
C TYR A 7 -7.24 -7.75 -8.75
N MET A 8 -8.50 -7.94 -8.37
CA MET A 8 -9.65 -7.86 -9.28
C MET A 8 -9.83 -6.44 -9.82
N PHE A 9 -9.64 -5.44 -8.97
CA PHE A 9 -9.74 -4.04 -9.36
C PHE A 9 -8.64 -3.67 -10.37
N GLY A 10 -7.38 -4.02 -10.09
CA GLY A 10 -6.27 -3.83 -11.03
C GLY A 10 -6.45 -4.63 -12.33
N ALA A 11 -6.92 -5.88 -12.23
CA ALA A 11 -7.19 -6.73 -13.39
C ALA A 11 -8.28 -6.14 -14.29
N TRP A 12 -9.35 -5.58 -13.72
CA TRP A 12 -10.41 -4.92 -14.51
C TRP A 12 -9.87 -3.72 -15.30
N PHE A 13 -9.08 -2.85 -14.70
CA PHE A 13 -8.45 -1.73 -15.40
C PHE A 13 -7.47 -2.19 -16.48
N SER A 14 -6.69 -3.23 -16.20
CA SER A 14 -5.78 -3.83 -17.18
C SER A 14 -6.53 -4.47 -18.36
N VAL A 15 -7.63 -5.18 -18.12
CA VAL A 15 -8.44 -5.80 -19.19
C VAL A 15 -9.12 -4.75 -20.06
N ASN A 16 -9.55 -3.64 -19.46
CA ASN A 16 -10.19 -2.54 -20.19
C ASN A 16 -9.18 -1.56 -20.82
N ASN A 17 -7.86 -1.81 -20.73
CA ASN A 17 -6.80 -0.90 -21.20
C ASN A 17 -6.96 0.55 -20.71
N LYS A 18 -7.42 0.72 -19.47
CA LYS A 18 -7.61 2.03 -18.85
C LYS A 18 -6.59 2.23 -17.74
N ASP A 19 -5.98 3.41 -17.69
CA ASP A 19 -5.20 3.82 -16.54
C ASP A 19 -6.14 4.36 -15.45
N PHE A 20 -6.14 3.69 -14.31
CA PHE A 20 -6.89 4.12 -13.13
C PHE A 20 -6.54 5.55 -12.72
N LEU A 21 -5.27 5.96 -12.77
CA LEU A 21 -4.89 7.30 -12.37
C LEU A 21 -5.43 8.34 -13.34
N GLU A 22 -5.39 8.08 -14.66
CA GLU A 22 -5.87 9.03 -15.67
C GLU A 22 -7.39 9.27 -15.60
N GLU A 23 -8.17 8.22 -15.36
CA GLU A 23 -9.64 8.32 -15.22
C GLU A 23 -10.03 9.20 -14.03
N PHE A 24 -9.37 9.02 -12.88
CA PHE A 24 -9.71 9.73 -11.65
C PHE A 24 -9.04 11.12 -11.54
N LYS A 25 -7.98 11.38 -12.31
CA LYS A 25 -7.21 12.64 -12.30
C LYS A 25 -8.03 13.88 -12.63
N LYS A 26 -9.02 13.77 -13.52
CA LYS A 26 -9.91 14.90 -13.89
C LYS A 26 -10.76 15.37 -12.70
N GLY A 27 -10.96 14.50 -11.70
CA GLY A 27 -11.77 14.77 -10.51
C GLY A 27 -10.98 14.82 -9.22
N THR A 28 -9.64 14.91 -9.23
CA THR A 28 -8.83 14.71 -8.02
C THR A 28 -9.27 15.53 -6.83
N TRP A 29 -9.56 16.82 -7.03
CA TRP A 29 -10.02 17.68 -5.93
C TRP A 29 -11.40 17.25 -5.38
N LYS A 30 -12.31 16.81 -6.25
CA LYS A 30 -13.61 16.29 -5.83
C LYS A 30 -13.45 15.03 -4.98
N TRP A 31 -12.56 14.11 -5.38
CA TRP A 31 -12.25 12.91 -4.61
C TRP A 31 -11.63 13.20 -3.24
N ILE A 32 -10.71 14.17 -3.17
CA ILE A 32 -10.14 14.64 -1.90
C ILE A 32 -11.25 15.19 -0.99
N CYS A 33 -12.13 16.06 -1.51
CA CYS A 33 -13.24 16.61 -0.74
C CYS A 33 -14.21 15.53 -0.25
N ILE A 34 -14.57 14.56 -1.11
CA ILE A 34 -15.44 13.43 -0.74
C ILE A 34 -14.79 12.61 0.38
N SER A 35 -13.50 12.30 0.27
CA SER A 35 -12.78 11.54 1.29
C SER A 35 -12.72 12.27 2.63
N ILE A 36 -12.44 13.57 2.63
CA ILE A 36 -12.46 14.39 3.85
C ILE A 36 -13.85 14.38 4.46
N PHE A 37 -14.90 14.57 3.66
CA PHE A 37 -16.28 14.52 4.12
C PHE A 37 -16.64 13.16 4.73
N LEU A 38 -16.25 12.05 4.09
CA LEU A 38 -16.47 10.69 4.61
C LEU A 38 -15.74 10.45 5.94
N VAL A 39 -14.52 10.97 6.09
CA VAL A 39 -13.78 10.90 7.36
C VAL A 39 -14.52 11.68 8.45
N LEU A 40 -14.99 12.90 8.17
CA LEU A 40 -15.78 13.70 9.10
C LEU A 40 -17.10 13.02 9.48
N ALA A 41 -17.80 12.43 8.51
CA ALA A 41 -19.02 11.67 8.75
C ALA A 41 -18.76 10.44 9.64
N CYS A 42 -17.68 9.70 9.40
CA CYS A 42 -17.27 8.60 10.27
C CYS A 42 -16.94 9.07 11.69
N LEU A 43 -16.22 10.19 11.84
CA LEU A 43 -15.92 10.78 13.14
C LEU A 43 -17.18 11.22 13.89
N TRP A 44 -18.15 11.80 13.17
CA TRP A 44 -19.44 12.18 13.74
C TRP A 44 -20.23 10.98 14.26
N VAL A 45 -20.34 9.92 13.44
CA VAL A 45 -21.02 8.67 13.82
C VAL A 45 -20.34 8.05 15.04
N TRP A 46 -19.01 8.05 15.06
CA TRP A 46 -18.22 7.55 16.18
C TRP A 46 -18.41 8.39 17.46
N TYR A 47 -18.48 9.72 17.35
CA TYR A 47 -18.74 10.62 18.47
C TYR A 47 -20.08 10.32 19.16
N HIS A 48 -21.09 9.89 18.40
CA HIS A 48 -22.38 9.44 18.94
C HIS A 48 -22.39 7.97 19.41
N ASN A 49 -21.23 7.34 19.64
CA ASN A 49 -21.06 5.94 20.01
C ASN A 49 -21.76 4.94 19.08
N ASN A 50 -22.00 5.34 17.83
CA ASN A 50 -22.56 4.46 16.81
C ASN A 50 -21.43 3.93 15.91
N TYR A 51 -21.62 2.73 15.37
CA TYR A 51 -20.72 2.14 14.38
C TYR A 51 -21.50 1.76 13.13
N SER A 52 -21.07 2.27 11.98
CA SER A 52 -21.61 1.88 10.68
C SER A 52 -20.52 1.21 9.86
N PHE A 53 -20.63 -0.11 9.71
CA PHE A 53 -19.71 -0.91 8.90
C PHE A 53 -19.63 -0.42 7.45
N VAL A 54 -20.79 -0.10 6.86
CA VAL A 54 -20.87 0.34 5.46
C VAL A 54 -20.14 1.66 5.26
N LEU A 55 -20.38 2.64 6.15
CA LEU A 55 -19.73 3.94 6.07
C LEU A 55 -18.20 3.81 6.24
N ASP A 56 -17.77 2.98 7.20
CA ASP A 56 -16.35 2.72 7.45
C ASP A 56 -15.64 2.12 6.23
N LYS A 57 -16.28 1.16 5.54
CA LYS A 57 -15.72 0.53 4.34
C LYS A 57 -15.70 1.47 3.12
N ILE A 58 -16.74 2.29 2.93
CA ILE A 58 -16.77 3.31 1.88
C ILE A 58 -15.66 4.35 2.12
N LYS A 59 -15.50 4.79 3.36
CA LYS A 59 -14.41 5.70 3.78
C LYS A 59 -13.03 5.08 3.49
N ASP A 60 -12.80 3.81 3.87
CA ASP A 60 -11.55 3.11 3.59
C ASP A 60 -11.24 3.06 2.08
N LEU A 61 -12.23 2.70 1.25
CA LEU A 61 -12.07 2.64 -0.21
C LEU A 61 -11.77 4.03 -0.82
N SER A 62 -12.51 5.06 -0.38
CA SER A 62 -12.29 6.43 -0.84
C SER A 62 -10.89 6.95 -0.49
N LEU A 63 -10.40 6.60 0.70
CA LEU A 63 -9.05 6.96 1.15
C LEU A 63 -7.97 6.27 0.32
N ILE A 64 -8.14 5.00 -0.08
CA ILE A 64 -7.21 4.29 -0.96
C ILE A 64 -7.09 5.02 -2.31
N VAL A 65 -8.22 5.33 -2.95
CA VAL A 65 -8.25 6.06 -4.23
C VAL A 65 -7.58 7.42 -4.09
N THR A 66 -7.91 8.16 -3.03
CA THR A 66 -7.37 9.50 -2.77
C THR A 66 -5.88 9.49 -2.51
N PHE A 67 -5.38 8.48 -1.79
CA PHE A 67 -3.96 8.31 -1.54
C PHE A 67 -3.17 8.18 -2.85
N PHE A 68 -3.63 7.33 -3.78
CA PHE A 68 -2.98 7.18 -5.09
C PHE A 68 -2.97 8.49 -5.89
N LEU A 69 -4.07 9.24 -5.87
CA LEU A 69 -4.16 10.54 -6.53
C LEU A 69 -3.23 11.59 -5.90
N LEU A 70 -3.09 11.60 -4.57
CA LEU A 70 -2.16 12.49 -3.88
C LEU A 70 -0.70 12.18 -4.22
N VAL A 71 -0.35 10.89 -4.32
CA VAL A 71 0.98 10.46 -4.77
C VAL A 71 1.23 10.91 -6.20
N GLU A 72 0.28 10.72 -7.12
CA GLU A 72 0.36 11.18 -8.51
C GLU A 72 0.57 12.69 -8.59
N MET A 73 -0.21 13.49 -7.84
CA MET A 73 -0.02 14.94 -7.75
C MET A 73 1.36 15.32 -7.22
N GLY A 74 1.87 14.58 -6.23
CA GLY A 74 3.19 14.81 -5.64
C GLY A 74 4.33 14.52 -6.63
N VAL A 75 4.19 13.46 -7.43
CA VAL A 75 5.12 13.12 -8.51
C VAL A 75 5.05 14.15 -9.64
N ALA A 76 3.84 14.52 -10.08
CA ALA A 76 3.62 15.51 -11.15
C ALA A 76 4.21 16.89 -10.80
N ARG A 77 4.11 17.29 -9.54
CA ARG A 77 4.70 18.55 -9.02
C ARG A 77 6.19 18.43 -8.67
N LYS A 78 6.85 17.32 -9.01
CA LYS A 78 8.26 17.02 -8.70
C LYS A 78 8.62 17.09 -7.21
N LYS A 79 7.62 17.02 -6.31
CA LYS A 79 7.83 16.97 -4.86
C LYS A 79 8.28 15.57 -4.42
N ILE A 80 7.82 14.55 -5.12
CA ILE A 80 8.21 13.15 -4.90
C ILE A 80 9.11 12.73 -6.05
N ARG A 81 10.34 12.29 -5.74
CA ARG A 81 11.26 11.72 -6.73
C ARG A 81 11.02 10.22 -6.82
N VAL A 82 10.74 9.74 -8.02
CA VAL A 82 10.64 8.30 -8.29
C VAL A 82 12.05 7.73 -8.39
N SER A 83 12.40 6.84 -7.47
CA SER A 83 13.67 6.11 -7.54
C SER A 83 13.48 4.84 -8.39
N ARG A 84 14.29 4.69 -9.44
CA ARG A 84 14.29 3.51 -10.31
C ARG A 84 14.53 2.22 -9.53
N LEU A 85 15.38 2.27 -8.50
CA LEU A 85 15.67 1.14 -7.62
C LEU A 85 14.42 0.74 -6.84
N LEU A 86 13.71 1.69 -6.22
CA LEU A 86 12.48 1.36 -5.48
C LEU A 86 11.40 0.79 -6.37
N ALA A 87 11.26 1.29 -7.60
CA ALA A 87 10.32 0.77 -8.57
C ALA A 87 10.64 -0.68 -8.94
N GLU A 88 11.91 -0.98 -9.23
CA GLU A 88 12.37 -2.34 -9.53
C GLU A 88 12.16 -3.29 -8.34
N VAL A 89 12.53 -2.86 -7.13
CA VAL A 89 12.45 -3.68 -5.92
C VAL A 89 11.02 -3.86 -5.42
N SER A 90 10.09 -2.97 -5.77
CA SER A 90 8.70 -3.01 -5.29
C SER A 90 7.99 -4.35 -5.58
N PHE A 91 8.22 -4.95 -6.75
CA PHE A 91 7.67 -6.26 -7.10
C PHE A 91 8.26 -7.36 -6.22
N PHE A 92 9.57 -7.33 -5.97
CA PHE A 92 10.22 -8.30 -5.08
C PHE A 92 9.67 -8.19 -3.66
N VAL A 93 9.57 -6.97 -3.11
CA VAL A 93 8.97 -6.75 -1.79
C VAL A 93 7.54 -7.28 -1.77
N PHE A 94 6.74 -7.00 -2.81
CA PHE A 94 5.37 -7.47 -2.90
C PHE A 94 5.25 -9.00 -2.86
N VAL A 95 6.14 -9.74 -3.52
CA VAL A 95 6.09 -11.22 -3.45
C VAL A 95 6.72 -11.73 -2.16
N PHE A 96 7.86 -11.17 -1.77
CA PHE A 96 8.72 -11.72 -0.73
C PHE A 96 8.23 -11.39 0.69
N HIS A 97 7.56 -10.25 0.88
CA HIS A 97 7.10 -9.84 2.22
C HIS A 97 6.18 -10.87 2.86
N MET A 98 5.37 -11.60 2.08
CA MET A 98 4.47 -12.64 2.61
C MET A 98 5.22 -13.77 3.31
N PHE A 99 6.45 -14.10 2.89
CA PHE A 99 7.25 -15.14 3.53
C PHE A 99 7.84 -14.69 4.87
N ILE A 100 8.28 -13.42 4.95
CA ILE A 100 9.00 -12.92 6.12
C ILE A 100 8.07 -12.32 7.17
N ILE A 101 6.96 -11.70 6.77
CA ILE A 101 6.11 -10.90 7.65
C ILE A 101 5.59 -11.67 8.87
N HIS A 102 5.42 -13.00 8.76
CA HIS A 102 4.96 -13.84 9.85
C HIS A 102 5.92 -13.87 11.07
N ILE A 103 7.22 -13.67 10.86
CA ILE A 103 8.23 -13.70 11.93
C ILE A 103 8.05 -12.49 12.87
N PRO A 104 8.20 -11.22 12.41
CA PRO A 104 8.02 -10.07 13.27
C PRO A 104 6.58 -9.97 13.79
N LEU A 105 5.58 -10.42 13.02
CA LEU A 105 4.18 -10.45 13.46
C LEU A 105 3.92 -11.39 14.65
N LYS A 106 4.64 -12.51 14.76
CA LYS A 106 4.55 -13.38 15.95
C LYS A 106 5.45 -12.91 17.08
N LEU A 107 6.58 -12.29 16.76
CA LEU A 107 7.58 -11.87 17.73
C LEU A 107 7.12 -10.66 18.55
N TRP A 108 6.49 -9.65 17.93
CA TRP A 108 6.13 -8.43 18.64
C TRP A 108 5.17 -8.68 19.81
N VAL A 109 4.21 -9.61 19.65
CA VAL A 109 3.25 -10.01 20.69
C VAL A 109 3.95 -10.59 21.93
N LYS A 110 5.14 -11.19 21.75
CA LYS A 110 5.93 -11.76 22.84
C LYS A 110 6.85 -10.75 23.53
N VAL A 111 7.21 -9.67 22.84
CA VAL A 111 8.22 -8.69 23.30
C VAL A 111 7.56 -7.44 23.87
N LEU A 112 6.44 -7.01 23.29
CA LEU A 112 5.72 -5.79 23.66
C LEU A 112 4.36 -6.12 24.28
N PRO A 113 3.90 -5.31 25.26
CA PRO A 113 2.56 -5.45 25.80
C PRO A 113 1.53 -5.20 24.70
N VAL A 114 0.51 -6.06 24.61
CA VAL A 114 -0.55 -5.93 23.61
C VAL A 114 -1.57 -4.89 24.10
N ASN A 115 -1.46 -3.67 23.59
CA ASN A 115 -2.42 -2.60 23.82
C ASN A 115 -2.73 -1.88 22.49
N GLY A 116 -3.73 -1.00 22.47
CA GLY A 116 -4.13 -0.30 21.25
C GLY A 116 -2.99 0.51 20.61
N TRP A 117 -2.15 1.14 21.43
CA TRP A 117 -1.03 1.95 20.96
C TRP A 117 0.09 1.13 20.33
N THR A 118 0.52 0.05 21.00
CA THR A 118 1.56 -0.85 20.48
C THR A 118 1.08 -1.59 19.23
N ALA A 119 -0.21 -1.94 19.16
CA ALA A 119 -0.80 -2.50 17.95
C ALA A 119 -0.76 -1.50 16.79
N SER A 120 -1.17 -0.24 17.00
CA SER A 120 -1.11 0.81 15.97
C SER A 120 0.32 1.09 15.51
N PHE A 121 1.28 1.12 16.43
CA PHE A 121 2.69 1.28 16.10
C PHE A 121 3.24 0.10 15.29
N CYS A 122 2.91 -1.14 15.68
CA CYS A 122 3.36 -2.34 14.99
C CYS A 122 2.76 -2.49 13.58
N LEU A 123 1.56 -1.94 13.33
CA LEU A 123 0.96 -1.87 11.99
C LEU A 123 1.83 -1.08 11.00
N ILE A 124 2.65 -0.14 11.47
CA ILE A 124 3.56 0.65 10.63
C ILE A 124 4.97 0.06 10.67
N LEU A 125 5.47 -0.25 11.87
CA LEU A 125 6.85 -0.71 12.06
C LEU A 125 7.12 -2.02 11.34
N ILE A 126 6.21 -3.00 11.43
CA ILE A 126 6.43 -4.33 10.84
C ILE A 126 6.54 -4.26 9.32
N PRO A 127 5.60 -3.63 8.57
CA PRO A 127 5.75 -3.48 7.12
C PRO A 127 7.03 -2.74 6.72
N VAL A 128 7.44 -1.71 7.46
CA VAL A 128 8.68 -0.96 7.19
C VAL A 128 9.90 -1.87 7.36
N LEU A 129 10.01 -2.60 8.47
CA LEU A 129 11.09 -3.55 8.72
C LEU A 129 11.15 -4.64 7.64
N VAL A 130 10.01 -5.25 7.32
CA VAL A 130 9.92 -6.31 6.31
C VAL A 130 10.31 -5.77 4.92
N SER A 131 9.94 -4.53 4.60
CA SER A 131 10.33 -3.88 3.34
C SER A 131 11.84 -3.69 3.26
N TYR A 132 12.48 -3.18 4.32
CA TYR A 132 13.94 -3.05 4.36
C TYR A 132 14.65 -4.39 4.21
N VAL A 133 14.21 -5.41 4.94
CA VAL A 133 14.77 -6.76 4.85
C VAL A 133 14.64 -7.30 3.43
N SER A 134 13.46 -7.13 2.80
CA SER A 134 13.21 -7.57 1.43
C SER A 134 14.11 -6.85 0.42
N VAL A 135 14.32 -5.54 0.57
CA VAL A 135 15.23 -4.75 -0.25
C VAL A 135 16.67 -5.25 -0.08
N SER A 136 17.10 -5.54 1.15
CA SER A 136 18.44 -6.07 1.42
C SER A 136 18.65 -7.43 0.74
N PHE A 137 17.69 -8.36 0.86
CA PHE A 137 17.76 -9.65 0.18
C PHE A 137 17.81 -9.50 -1.34
N TYR A 138 17.00 -8.61 -1.91
CA TYR A 138 17.04 -8.32 -3.33
C TYR A 138 18.43 -7.81 -3.78
N MET A 139 19.00 -6.85 -3.06
CA MET A 139 20.31 -6.27 -3.38
C MET A 139 21.43 -7.31 -3.30
N ILE A 140 21.41 -8.16 -2.28
CA ILE A 140 22.36 -9.29 -2.15
C ILE A 140 22.16 -10.26 -3.30
N GLY A 141 20.92 -10.68 -3.58
CA GLY A 141 20.60 -11.58 -4.69
C GLY A 141 21.06 -11.04 -6.03
N LYS A 142 20.84 -9.75 -6.30
CA LYS A 142 21.29 -9.08 -7.53
C LYS A 142 22.81 -9.03 -7.65
N LYS A 143 23.52 -8.92 -6.53
CA LYS A 143 25.00 -8.93 -6.50
C LYS A 143 25.58 -10.32 -6.74
N VAL A 144 24.95 -11.38 -6.21
CA VAL A 144 25.46 -12.75 -6.30
C VAL A 144 25.00 -13.45 -7.58
N PHE A 145 23.72 -13.28 -7.95
CA PHE A 145 23.06 -13.98 -9.07
C PHE A 145 22.25 -13.01 -9.95
N PRO A 146 22.91 -12.06 -10.65
CA PRO A 146 22.22 -10.99 -11.39
C PRO A 146 21.30 -11.53 -12.48
N LYS A 147 21.71 -12.58 -13.23
CA LYS A 147 20.93 -13.12 -14.34
C LYS A 147 19.62 -13.77 -13.87
N GLN A 148 19.68 -14.53 -12.77
CA GLN A 148 18.53 -15.21 -12.19
C GLN A 148 17.54 -14.20 -11.62
N MET A 149 18.05 -13.16 -10.94
CA MET A 149 17.21 -12.08 -10.41
C MET A 149 16.55 -11.27 -11.53
N ASP A 150 17.26 -10.94 -12.62
CA ASP A 150 16.67 -10.25 -13.77
C ASP A 150 15.48 -11.05 -14.36
N ILE A 151 15.61 -12.38 -14.48
CA ILE A 151 14.55 -13.27 -14.97
C ILE A 151 13.36 -13.31 -14.01
N LEU A 152 13.62 -13.49 -12.70
CA LEU A 152 12.57 -13.55 -11.67
C LEU A 152 11.76 -12.26 -11.57
N MET A 153 12.40 -11.12 -11.84
CA MET A 153 11.76 -9.80 -11.83
C MET A 153 11.07 -9.46 -13.16
N GLY A 154 11.10 -10.37 -14.14
CA GLY A 154 10.51 -10.13 -15.45
C GLY A 154 11.18 -9.00 -16.22
N SER A 155 12.46 -8.73 -15.94
CA SER A 155 13.23 -7.69 -16.62
C SER A 155 13.38 -8.06 -18.10
N ARG A 156 12.66 -7.34 -18.96
CA ARG A 156 12.80 -7.46 -20.42
C ARG A 156 13.98 -6.59 -20.82
N LYS A 157 15.15 -7.20 -21.02
CA LYS A 157 16.26 -6.55 -21.73
C LYS A 157 15.92 -6.41 -23.20
#